data_AF-A0A3C0TIM8-F1
#
_entry.id   AF-A0A3C0TIM8-F1
#
_cell.length_a   1.000
_cell.length_b   1.000
_cell.length_c   1.000
_cell.angle_alpha   90.00
_cell.angle_beta   90.00
_cell.angle_gamma   90.00
#
_symmetry.space_group_name_H-M   'P 1'
#
loop_
_entity.id
_entity.type
_entity.pdbx_description
1 polymer ?
#
loop_
_entity_poly.entity_id
_entity_poly.type
_entity_poly.pdbx_seq_one_letter_code
_entity_poly.pdbx_strand_id
1 'polypeptide(L)'
;MTISPFEKADGGKCECGAIYLSDTTGKNLGEIMLLALGLAAETLSKDAMELVADEDYEEVILSYDWRTHQSKGVSTGFGDGRGKLYLIKPRAQTA
;
A
#
# COMPACT_ATOMS: atom_id res chain seq x y z
N MET A 1 -8.74 13.11 -22.70
CA MET A 1 -7.43 13.04 -22.02
C MET A 1 -7.60 12.05 -20.89
N THR A 2 -7.30 10.78 -21.14
CA THR A 2 -7.40 9.73 -20.13
C THR A 2 -6.15 9.81 -19.28
N ILE A 3 -6.23 10.49 -18.15
CA ILE A 3 -5.18 10.41 -17.13
C ILE A 3 -5.32 9.01 -16.56
N SER A 4 -4.39 8.11 -16.88
CA SER A 4 -4.22 6.88 -16.10
C SER A 4 -3.90 7.34 -14.68
N PRO A 5 -4.75 7.10 -13.66
CA PRO A 5 -4.52 7.66 -12.32
C PRO A 5 -3.30 7.06 -11.60
N PHE A 6 -2.68 6.02 -12.17
CA PHE A 6 -1.82 5.08 -11.44
C PHE A 6 -0.42 4.91 -12.05
N GLU A 7 0.10 5.87 -12.82
CA GLU A 7 1.52 5.77 -13.21
C GLU A 7 2.44 5.94 -11.97
N LYS A 8 3.02 4.80 -11.55
CA LYS A 8 4.36 4.63 -10.95
C LYS A 8 4.48 4.58 -9.41
N ALA A 9 3.73 3.70 -8.77
CA ALA A 9 4.24 3.06 -7.55
C ALA A 9 4.75 1.66 -7.91
N ASP A 10 6.03 1.39 -7.67
CA ASP A 10 6.57 0.02 -7.80
C ASP A 10 5.94 -0.87 -6.73
N GLY A 11 5.38 -2.00 -7.13
CA GLY A 11 4.60 -2.84 -6.22
C GLY A 11 4.33 -4.23 -6.76
N GLY A 12 3.58 -5.01 -5.99
CA GLY A 12 3.23 -6.37 -6.34
C GLY A 12 2.15 -6.97 -5.44
N LYS A 13 1.69 -8.16 -5.79
CA LYS A 13 0.73 -8.95 -5.01
C LYS A 13 1.40 -10.20 -4.48
N CYS A 14 1.18 -10.49 -3.21
CA CYS A 14 1.59 -11.73 -2.56
C CYS A 14 0.54 -12.81 -2.79
N GLU A 15 0.95 -14.07 -2.78
CA GLU A 15 0.06 -15.24 -2.91
C GLU A 15 -1.02 -15.30 -1.81
N CYS A 16 -0.77 -14.67 -0.65
CA CYS A 16 -1.75 -14.56 0.42
C CYS A 16 -2.82 -13.48 0.21
N GLY A 17 -2.79 -12.79 -0.94
CA GLY A 17 -3.72 -11.71 -1.29
C GLY A 17 -3.32 -10.31 -0.82
N ALA A 18 -2.22 -10.18 -0.08
CA ALA A 18 -1.69 -8.87 0.28
C ALA A 18 -1.08 -8.16 -0.93
N ILE A 19 -1.20 -6.84 -0.97
CA ILE A 19 -0.65 -5.95 -1.99
C ILE A 19 0.42 -5.10 -1.30
N TYR A 20 1.58 -4.95 -1.92
CA TYR A 20 2.60 -4.02 -1.45
C TYR A 20 2.89 -2.97 -2.52
N LEU A 21 3.12 -1.75 -2.07
CA LEU A 21 3.59 -0.62 -2.86
C LEU A 21 4.83 -0.03 -2.19
N SER A 22 5.80 0.41 -2.98
CA SER A 22 7.04 0.98 -2.49
C SER A 22 7.13 2.47 -2.80
N ASP A 23 7.53 3.24 -1.80
CA ASP A 23 7.98 4.62 -1.93
C ASP A 23 9.45 4.66 -1.57
N THR A 24 10.33 4.70 -2.57
CA THR A 24 11.78 4.73 -2.34
C THR A 24 12.24 6.03 -1.68
N THR A 25 11.42 7.10 -1.72
CA THR A 25 11.76 8.43 -1.18
C THR A 25 11.27 8.62 0.25
N GLY A 26 10.21 7.91 0.64
CA GLY A 26 9.51 8.07 1.91
C GLY A 26 8.71 9.38 2.05
N LYS A 27 8.53 10.13 0.96
CA LYS A 27 7.87 11.45 0.95
C LYS A 27 6.49 11.42 0.29
N ASN A 28 6.15 10.35 -0.41
CA ASN A 28 4.93 10.22 -1.21
C ASN A 28 3.92 9.26 -0.59
N LEU A 29 4.04 8.98 0.72
CA LEU A 29 3.25 7.93 1.35
C LEU A 29 1.74 8.17 1.28
N GLY A 30 1.28 9.43 1.31
CA GLY A 30 -0.14 9.74 1.14
C GLY A 30 -0.68 9.35 -0.24
N GLU A 31 0.13 9.53 -1.29
CA GLU A 31 -0.20 9.06 -2.64
C GLU A 31 -0.22 7.53 -2.68
N ILE A 32 0.82 6.88 -2.14
CA ILE A 32 0.88 5.41 -2.06
C ILE A 32 -0.32 4.82 -1.32
N MET A 33 -0.72 5.43 -0.21
CA MET A 33 -1.89 5.03 0.55
C MET A 33 -3.17 5.09 -0.29
N LEU A 34 -3.36 6.18 -1.04
CA LEU A 34 -4.53 6.32 -1.92
C LEU A 34 -4.55 5.26 -3.03
N LEU A 35 -3.40 4.97 -3.65
CA LEU A 35 -3.28 3.92 -4.66
C LEU A 35 -3.57 2.53 -4.06
N ALA A 36 -3.04 2.25 -2.87
CA ALA A 36 -3.26 1.00 -2.16
C ALA A 36 -4.74 0.78 -1.82
N LEU A 37 -5.42 1.82 -1.32
CA LEU A 37 -6.85 1.79 -1.05
C LEU A 37 -7.67 1.56 -2.32
N GLY A 38 -7.31 2.20 -3.44
CA GLY A 38 -7.94 1.95 -4.74
C GLY A 38 -7.84 0.48 -5.17
N LEU A 39 -6.64 -0.11 -5.07
CA LEU A 39 -6.43 -1.53 -5.39
C LEU A 39 -7.19 -2.48 -4.45
N ALA A 40 -7.30 -2.12 -3.17
CA ALA A 40 -8.09 -2.87 -2.20
C ALA A 40 -9.59 -2.80 -2.54
N ALA A 41 -10.09 -1.62 -2.90
CA ALA A 41 -11.49 -1.41 -3.28
C ALA A 41 -11.85 -2.20 -4.53
N GLU A 42 -10.99 -2.19 -5.55
CA GLU A 42 -11.13 -3.03 -6.75
C GLU A 42 -11.21 -4.52 -6.39
N THR A 43 -10.39 -4.97 -5.45
CA THR A 43 -10.39 -6.36 -4.99
C THR A 43 -11.68 -6.74 -4.26
N LEU A 44 -12.27 -5.80 -3.52
CA LEU A 44 -13.51 -6.00 -2.76
C LEU A 44 -14.77 -5.63 -3.54
N SER A 45 -14.63 -5.09 -4.76
CA SER A 45 -15.75 -4.51 -5.53
C SER A 45 -16.54 -3.45 -4.74
N LYS A 46 -15.81 -2.58 -4.00
CA LYS A 46 -16.35 -1.47 -3.19
C LYS A 46 -15.79 -0.12 -3.66
N ASP A 47 -16.39 0.98 -3.23
CA ASP A 47 -15.77 2.30 -3.35
C ASP A 47 -14.61 2.44 -2.33
N ALA A 48 -13.49 3.02 -2.74
CA ALA A 48 -12.33 3.21 -1.87
C ALA A 48 -12.63 4.08 -0.64
N MET A 49 -13.60 5.00 -0.74
CA MET A 49 -14.05 5.87 0.35
C MET A 49 -14.96 5.15 1.35
N GLU A 50 -15.46 3.96 1.00
CA GLU A 50 -16.31 3.14 1.87
C GLU A 50 -15.52 2.09 2.66
N LEU A 51 -14.22 1.94 2.37
CA LEU A 51 -13.38 0.96 3.04
C LEU A 51 -13.07 1.38 4.48
N VAL A 52 -13.35 0.48 5.42
CA VAL A 52 -13.05 0.68 6.84
C VAL A 52 -11.82 -0.14 7.24
N ALA A 53 -10.82 0.53 7.82
CA ALA A 53 -9.63 -0.13 8.35
C ALA A 53 -10.02 -1.13 9.45
N ASP A 54 -9.29 -2.26 9.53
CA ASP A 54 -9.54 -3.39 10.44
C ASP A 54 -10.85 -4.16 10.21
N GLU A 55 -11.74 -3.69 9.33
CA GLU A 55 -12.94 -4.40 8.89
C GLU A 55 -12.76 -4.95 7.47
N ASP A 56 -12.47 -4.06 6.52
CA ASP A 56 -12.33 -4.38 5.10
C ASP A 56 -10.89 -4.68 4.69
N TYR A 57 -9.91 -4.13 5.41
CA TYR A 57 -8.51 -4.36 5.12
C TYR A 57 -7.64 -4.21 6.36
N GLU A 58 -6.47 -4.85 6.33
CA GLU A 58 -5.37 -4.60 7.26
C GLU A 58 -4.25 -3.88 6.52
N GLU A 59 -3.56 -2.96 7.20
CA GLU A 59 -2.41 -2.26 6.65
C GLU A 59 -1.20 -2.33 7.57
N VAL A 60 0.00 -2.28 6.98
CA VAL A 60 1.24 -2.10 7.72
C VAL A 60 2.26 -1.35 6.86
N ILE A 61 2.97 -0.43 7.48
CA ILE A 61 4.01 0.36 6.82
C ILE A 61 5.35 -0.10 7.35
N LEU A 62 6.18 -0.63 6.46
CA LEU A 62 7.52 -1.10 6.79
C LEU A 62 8.55 -0.07 6.36
N SER A 63 9.65 0.01 7.11
CA SER A 63 10.86 0.69 6.64
C SER A 63 11.41 -0.05 5.42
N TYR A 64 11.98 0.67 4.46
CA TYR A 64 12.52 0.06 3.25
C TYR A 64 13.81 0.75 2.80
N ASP A 65 14.86 -0.05 2.65
CA ASP A 65 16.12 0.34 2.02
C ASP A 65 16.12 -0.17 0.57
N TRP A 66 15.91 0.75 -0.37
CA TRP A 66 15.85 0.44 -1.80
C TRP A 66 17.18 -0.01 -2.40
N ARG A 67 18.32 0.25 -1.74
CA ARG A 67 19.65 -0.16 -2.24
C ARG A 67 19.94 -1.62 -1.92
N THR A 68 19.44 -2.09 -0.78
CA THR A 68 19.65 -3.46 -0.28
C THR A 68 18.42 -4.33 -0.41
N HIS A 69 17.26 -3.76 -0.77
CA HIS A 69 15.95 -4.40 -0.80
C HIS A 69 15.56 -5.06 0.54
N GLN A 70 15.90 -4.42 1.65
CA GLN A 70 15.64 -4.93 3.00
C GLN A 70 14.73 -4.01 3.80
N SER A 71 13.98 -4.60 4.73
CA SER A 71 13.23 -3.90 5.75
C SER A 71 13.83 -4.15 7.14
N LYS A 72 13.84 -3.13 7.99
CA LYS A 72 14.21 -3.26 9.41
C LYS A 72 12.99 -3.44 10.32
N GLY A 73 11.81 -3.65 9.74
CA GLY A 73 10.55 -3.78 10.46
C GLY A 73 9.62 -2.58 10.29
N VAL A 74 8.60 -2.54 11.14
CA VAL A 74 7.51 -1.55 11.12
C VAL A 74 8.07 -0.14 11.27
N SER A 75 7.65 0.75 10.37
CA SER A 75 8.00 2.17 10.40
C SER A 75 7.21 2.87 11.49
N THR A 76 7.90 3.57 12.40
CA THR A 76 7.26 4.33 13.49
C THR A 76 7.02 5.80 13.16
N GLY A 77 7.29 6.23 11.92
CA GLY A 77 7.09 7.62 11.51
C GLY A 77 7.13 7.85 9.99
N PHE A 78 6.71 9.05 9.61
CA PHE A 78 6.40 9.47 8.24
C PHE A 78 7.43 10.41 7.60
N GLY A 79 8.57 10.66 8.26
CA GLY A 79 9.50 11.72 7.85
C GLY A 79 10.98 11.47 8.16
N ASP A 80 11.39 10.22 8.31
CA ASP A 80 12.80 9.86 8.57
C ASP A 80 13.68 9.87 7.29
N GLY A 81 13.11 10.25 6.15
CA GLY A 81 13.80 10.30 4.86
C GLY A 81 14.20 8.93 4.29
N ARG A 82 13.65 7.85 4.84
CA ARG A 82 13.88 6.47 4.37
C ARG A 82 12.70 6.02 3.53
N GLY A 83 12.99 5.15 2.56
CA GLY A 83 11.94 4.50 1.78
C GLY A 83 10.96 3.74 2.66
N LYS A 84 9.74 3.55 2.14
CA LYS A 84 8.64 2.84 2.79
C LYS A 84 8.12 1.74 1.88
N LEU A 85 7.71 0.64 2.49
CA LEU A 85 6.84 -0.35 1.87
C LEU A 85 5.48 -0.25 2.56
N TYR A 86 4.46 0.09 1.80
CA TYR A 86 3.08 0.12 2.25
C TYR A 86 2.43 -1.21 1.86
N LEU A 87 2.00 -1.98 2.84
CA LEU A 87 1.33 -3.26 2.63
C LEU A 87 -0.13 -3.09 3.01
N ILE A 88 -1.03 -3.52 2.14
CA ILE A 88 -2.46 -3.60 2.40
C ILE A 88 -2.96 -5.00 2.08
N LYS A 89 -3.78 -5.57 2.96
CA LYS A 89 -4.42 -6.87 2.72
C LYS A 89 -5.94 -6.70 2.81
N PRO A 90 -6.64 -6.72 1.67
CA PRO A 90 -8.09 -6.75 1.67
C PRO A 90 -8.59 -8.04 2.34
N ARG A 91 -9.59 -7.91 3.21
CA ARG A 91 -10.33 -9.04 3.78
C ARG A 91 -11.44 -9.41 2.81
N ALA A 92 -11.13 -10.32 1.89
CA ALA A 92 -12.17 -10.93 1.08
C ALA A 92 -13.20 -11.56 2.01
N GLN A 93 -14.45 -11.12 1.93
CA GLN A 93 -15.54 -11.76 2.66
C GLN A 93 -15.65 -13.19 2.13
N THR A 94 -15.38 -14.18 2.98
CA THR A 94 -15.79 -15.57 2.72
C THR A 94 -17.30 -15.56 2.55
N ALA A 95 -17.75 -15.75 1.30
CA ALA A 95 -19.14 -16.03 0.97
C ALA A 95 -19.63 -17.30 1.66
#